data_AF-A0A0F7JJI8-F1
#
_entry.id   AF-A0A0F7JJI8-F1
#
_cell.length_a   1.000
_cell.length_b   1.000
_cell.length_c   1.000
_cell.angle_alpha   90.00
_cell.angle_beta   90.00
_cell.angle_gamma   90.00
#
_symmetry.space_group_name_H-M   'P 1'
#
loop_
_entity.id
_entity.type
_entity.pdbx_description
1 polymer ?
#
loop_
_entity_poly.entity_id
_entity_poly.type
_entity_poly.pdbx_seq_one_letter_code
_entity_poly.pdbx_strand_id
1 'polypeptide(L)'
;MSDPTLPASLPKLMHPVAVPLDAAVYSAISTDHYPWTDVTADLAARQSQGFTGVFDAWQGNRWARFLLSQGALLGGYTHAGQPVSWTTVMQGLPRARVSLTELSARLVDLLWTTRDVEGRAAPAAWPHAQAELERSQYHGLVVSGAACSYWLSGRVLTGSLPDTGAGAWLFTPNSEANRAGLISFWQDLLAVTNRAQPLDTAWQEVTMRLADDHPCLDPFAQDVRLHQGQLSIEDEVPVDEFLPALSAALRGVLARLGLRLVDLPITNLRDRPEWAASGLEQR
;
A
#
# COMPACT_ATOMS: atom_id res chain seq x y z
N MET A 1 32.63 -24.11 4.99
CA MET A 1 31.95 -22.87 4.56
C MET A 1 30.70 -23.32 3.83
N SER A 2 29.58 -23.34 4.54
CA SER A 2 28.33 -23.85 4.00
C SER A 2 27.66 -22.73 3.22
N ASP A 3 27.46 -22.96 1.94
CA ASP A 3 26.70 -22.13 1.02
C ASP A 3 25.26 -22.03 1.56
N PRO A 4 24.73 -20.84 1.90
CA PRO A 4 23.34 -20.73 2.28
C PRO A 4 22.51 -20.79 1.01
N THR A 5 21.98 -21.97 0.71
CA THR A 5 20.97 -22.20 -0.32
C THR A 5 19.86 -21.15 -0.15
N LEU A 6 19.78 -20.21 -1.09
CA LEU A 6 18.70 -19.22 -1.13
C LEU A 6 17.36 -19.97 -1.10
N PRO A 7 16.41 -19.64 -0.20
CA PRO A 7 15.10 -20.25 -0.22
C PRO A 7 14.43 -19.97 -1.58
N ALA A 8 13.87 -21.02 -2.19
CA ALA A 8 13.38 -21.06 -3.56
C ALA A 8 12.10 -20.20 -3.84
N SER A 9 11.70 -19.34 -2.92
CA SER A 9 10.55 -18.44 -3.05
C SER A 9 10.69 -17.27 -2.07
N LEU A 10 10.37 -16.06 -2.54
CA LEU A 10 10.34 -14.86 -1.70
C LEU A 10 9.34 -15.03 -0.54
N PRO A 11 9.66 -14.54 0.67
CA PRO A 11 8.79 -14.74 1.83
C PRO A 11 7.46 -14.00 1.66
N LYS A 12 6.36 -14.66 2.00
CA LYS A 12 5.03 -14.04 2.12
C LYS A 12 4.71 -13.73 3.58
N LEU A 13 3.72 -12.87 3.82
CA LEU A 13 3.19 -12.61 5.16
C LEU A 13 2.49 -13.87 5.70
N MET A 14 3.18 -14.64 6.53
CA MET A 14 2.65 -15.88 7.13
C MET A 14 1.90 -15.64 8.45
N HIS A 15 2.06 -14.46 9.03
CA HIS A 15 1.47 -14.05 10.30
C HIS A 15 0.78 -12.70 10.13
N PRO A 16 -0.25 -12.40 10.95
CA PRO A 16 -0.86 -11.09 10.90
C PRO A 16 0.18 -10.06 11.39
N VAL A 17 0.46 -9.06 10.57
CA VAL A 17 1.33 -7.96 10.97
C VAL A 17 0.70 -7.19 12.13
N ALA A 18 1.52 -6.72 13.07
CA ALA A 18 1.06 -5.94 14.21
C ALA A 18 0.37 -4.66 13.73
N VAL A 19 -0.81 -4.37 14.25
CA VAL A 19 -1.55 -3.13 14.00
C VAL A 19 -1.47 -2.24 15.26
N PRO A 20 -1.49 -0.90 15.11
CA PRO A 20 -1.55 0.00 16.26
C PRO A 20 -2.75 -0.34 17.15
N LEU A 21 -2.59 -0.31 18.47
CA LEU A 21 -3.66 -0.66 19.42
C LEU A 21 -4.28 0.58 20.10
N ASP A 22 -3.85 1.78 19.72
CA ASP A 22 -4.24 3.05 20.35
C ASP A 22 -5.76 3.31 20.23
N ALA A 23 -6.39 2.77 19.19
CA ALA A 23 -7.83 2.87 18.91
C ALA A 23 -8.51 1.48 18.89
N ALA A 24 -8.10 0.60 19.82
CA ALA A 24 -8.78 -0.68 19.99
C ALA A 24 -10.21 -0.48 20.52
N VAL A 25 -11.19 -0.99 19.79
CA VAL A 25 -12.60 -1.07 20.25
C VAL A 25 -12.72 -2.15 21.32
N TYR A 26 -12.16 -3.32 21.02
CA TYR A 26 -11.95 -4.39 21.98
C TYR A 26 -10.74 -5.21 21.57
N SER A 27 -10.08 -5.80 22.58
CA SER A 27 -8.83 -6.53 22.40
C SER A 27 -8.93 -7.93 23.01
N ALA A 28 -8.67 -8.94 22.19
CA ALA A 28 -8.52 -10.34 22.58
C ALA A 28 -9.68 -10.91 23.43
N ILE A 29 -10.93 -10.48 23.17
CA ILE A 29 -12.10 -11.02 23.86
C ILE A 29 -12.40 -12.44 23.35
N SER A 30 -12.82 -13.33 24.25
CA SER A 30 -13.11 -14.72 23.90
C SER A 30 -14.52 -14.87 23.33
N THR A 31 -14.67 -15.60 22.23
CA THR A 31 -16.00 -15.95 21.70
C THR A 31 -16.77 -16.94 22.57
N ASP A 32 -16.13 -17.51 23.60
CA ASP A 32 -16.84 -18.26 24.65
C ASP A 32 -17.68 -17.34 25.55
N HIS A 33 -17.32 -16.06 25.65
CA HIS A 33 -18.00 -15.07 26.50
C HIS A 33 -18.70 -13.96 25.70
N TYR A 34 -18.25 -13.73 24.47
CA TYR A 34 -18.87 -12.81 23.52
C TYR A 34 -19.09 -13.55 22.19
N PRO A 35 -20.19 -14.33 22.08
CA PRO A 35 -20.43 -15.25 20.98
C PRO A 35 -20.33 -14.61 19.60
N TRP A 36 -20.05 -15.42 18.58
CA TRP A 36 -19.97 -14.97 17.18
C TRP A 36 -21.22 -14.22 16.70
N THR A 37 -22.40 -14.51 17.24
CA THR A 37 -23.63 -13.77 16.95
C THR A 37 -23.52 -12.30 17.37
N ASP A 38 -22.95 -12.04 18.55
CA ASP A 38 -22.83 -10.71 19.13
C ASP A 38 -21.69 -9.94 18.45
N VAL A 39 -20.58 -10.63 18.14
CA VAL A 39 -19.49 -10.10 17.30
C VAL A 39 -20.02 -9.66 15.93
N THR A 40 -20.82 -10.51 15.28
CA THR A 40 -21.38 -10.22 13.96
C THR A 40 -22.37 -9.07 14.00
N ALA A 41 -23.22 -9.02 15.03
CA ALA A 41 -24.17 -7.93 15.22
C ALA A 41 -23.46 -6.58 15.47
N ASP A 42 -22.43 -6.55 16.31
CA ASP A 42 -21.63 -5.34 16.54
C ASP A 42 -20.92 -4.89 15.27
N LEU A 43 -20.27 -5.82 14.55
CA LEU A 43 -19.58 -5.48 13.30
C LEU A 43 -20.55 -4.93 12.25
N ALA A 44 -21.74 -5.50 12.11
CA ALA A 44 -22.78 -5.02 11.20
C ALA A 44 -23.29 -3.62 11.60
N ALA A 45 -23.48 -3.37 12.90
CA ALA A 45 -23.86 -2.04 13.39
C ALA A 45 -22.78 -1.01 13.06
N ARG A 46 -21.50 -1.35 13.25
CA ARG A 46 -20.36 -0.47 12.92
C ARG A 46 -20.20 -0.24 11.42
N GLN A 47 -20.43 -1.26 10.59
CA GLN A 47 -20.46 -1.11 9.14
C GLN A 47 -21.47 -0.04 8.71
N SER A 48 -22.67 -0.06 9.31
CA SER A 48 -23.69 0.96 9.03
C SER A 48 -23.29 2.39 9.46
N GLN A 49 -22.30 2.51 10.35
CA GLN A 49 -21.74 3.78 10.83
C GLN A 49 -20.49 4.22 10.06
N GLY A 50 -20.11 3.53 8.97
CA GLY A 50 -18.94 3.89 8.17
C GLY A 50 -17.60 3.47 8.79
N PHE A 51 -17.60 2.44 9.65
CA PHE A 51 -16.40 1.98 10.34
C PHE A 51 -15.24 1.64 9.38
N THR A 52 -14.05 2.10 9.73
CA THR A 52 -12.80 1.80 9.03
C THR A 52 -11.82 1.17 10.00
N GLY A 53 -11.33 -0.02 9.70
CA GLY A 53 -10.49 -0.74 10.65
C GLY A 53 -10.24 -2.19 10.29
N VAL A 54 -9.77 -2.91 11.31
CA VAL A 54 -9.36 -4.31 11.20
C VAL A 54 -10.04 -5.14 12.27
N PHE A 55 -10.54 -6.30 11.86
CA PHE A 55 -11.01 -7.34 12.75
C PHE A 55 -10.07 -8.55 12.66
N ASP A 56 -9.52 -8.96 13.79
CA ASP A 56 -8.65 -10.14 13.91
C ASP A 56 -9.34 -11.22 14.72
N ALA A 57 -9.25 -12.48 14.26
CA ALA A 57 -9.75 -13.65 14.97
C ALA A 57 -8.68 -14.74 15.05
N TRP A 58 -8.28 -15.12 16.26
CA TRP A 58 -7.18 -16.06 16.51
C TRP A 58 -7.66 -17.27 17.33
N GLN A 59 -7.22 -18.47 16.97
CA GLN A 59 -7.41 -19.68 17.77
C GLN A 59 -6.17 -20.58 17.65
N GLY A 60 -5.27 -20.50 18.63
CA GLY A 60 -3.98 -21.17 18.57
C GLY A 60 -3.09 -20.56 17.49
N ASN A 61 -2.60 -21.38 16.56
CA ASN A 61 -1.80 -20.95 15.41
C ASN A 61 -2.65 -20.52 14.19
N ARG A 62 -3.97 -20.69 14.24
CA ARG A 62 -4.88 -20.31 13.17
C ARG A 62 -5.37 -18.89 13.42
N TRP A 63 -5.42 -18.10 12.36
CA TRP A 63 -5.88 -16.73 12.42
C TRP A 63 -6.59 -16.34 11.12
N ALA A 64 -7.45 -15.33 11.21
CA ALA A 64 -8.00 -14.62 10.08
C ALA A 64 -8.08 -13.13 10.39
N ARG A 65 -7.87 -12.30 9.38
CA ARG A 65 -8.00 -10.85 9.44
C ARG A 65 -9.01 -10.38 8.42
N PHE A 66 -9.92 -9.51 8.82
CA PHE A 66 -10.86 -8.82 7.96
C PHE A 66 -10.58 -7.33 7.98
N LEU A 67 -10.68 -6.71 6.81
CA LEU A 67 -10.47 -5.27 6.64
C LEU A 67 -11.76 -4.60 6.20
N LEU A 68 -12.06 -3.47 6.84
CA LEU A 68 -13.23 -2.66 6.57
C LEU A 68 -12.78 -1.25 6.21
N SER A 69 -13.33 -0.68 5.14
CA SER A 69 -13.08 0.69 4.72
C SER A 69 -14.40 1.41 4.53
N GLN A 70 -14.61 2.49 5.28
CA GLN A 70 -15.81 3.32 5.23
C GLN A 70 -17.13 2.52 5.33
N GLY A 71 -17.16 1.50 6.18
CA GLY A 71 -18.31 0.62 6.38
C GLY A 71 -18.43 -0.53 5.39
N ALA A 72 -17.64 -0.56 4.32
CA ALA A 72 -17.59 -1.68 3.38
C ALA A 72 -16.59 -2.74 3.83
N LEU A 73 -16.99 -4.01 3.80
CA LEU A 73 -16.08 -5.14 4.00
C LEU A 73 -15.25 -5.37 2.74
N LEU A 74 -13.94 -5.15 2.80
CA LEU A 74 -13.04 -5.45 1.69
C LEU A 74 -12.87 -6.96 1.52
N GLY A 75 -12.79 -7.69 2.63
CA GLY A 75 -12.71 -9.15 2.65
C GLY A 75 -11.92 -9.65 3.85
N GLY A 76 -11.85 -10.99 3.96
CA GLY A 76 -11.03 -11.68 4.94
C GLY A 76 -9.86 -12.39 4.30
N TYR A 77 -8.74 -12.49 5.01
CA TYR A 77 -7.59 -13.28 4.59
C TYR A 77 -6.87 -13.97 5.76
N THR A 78 -6.07 -14.99 5.43
CA THR A 78 -5.18 -15.69 6.37
C THR A 78 -3.73 -15.62 5.88
N HIS A 79 -2.91 -16.63 6.19
CA HIS A 79 -1.54 -16.75 5.70
C HIS A 79 -1.40 -16.50 4.19
N ALA A 80 -0.34 -15.79 3.81
CA ALA A 80 -0.01 -15.45 2.43
C ALA A 80 -1.16 -14.78 1.65
N GLY A 81 -2.04 -14.06 2.36
CA GLY A 81 -3.17 -13.35 1.75
C GLY A 81 -4.29 -14.25 1.24
N GLN A 82 -4.33 -15.54 1.62
CA GLN A 82 -5.37 -16.46 1.17
C GLN A 82 -6.75 -15.97 1.59
N PRO A 83 -7.68 -15.75 0.63
CA PRO A 83 -9.00 -15.19 0.93
C PRO A 83 -9.83 -16.17 1.76
N VAL A 84 -10.59 -15.62 2.71
CA VAL A 84 -11.51 -16.39 3.56
C VAL A 84 -12.80 -15.63 3.78
N SER A 85 -13.93 -16.35 3.78
CA SER A 85 -15.23 -15.76 4.07
C SER A 85 -15.49 -15.65 5.57
N TRP A 86 -16.35 -14.71 5.98
CA TRP A 86 -16.79 -14.57 7.38
C TRP A 86 -17.35 -15.88 7.94
N THR A 87 -18.23 -16.54 7.18
CA THR A 87 -18.83 -17.82 7.54
C THR A 87 -17.78 -18.91 7.75
N THR A 88 -16.79 -18.99 6.86
CA THR A 88 -15.69 -19.96 6.98
C THR A 88 -14.88 -19.73 8.25
N VAL A 89 -14.65 -18.47 8.64
CA VAL A 89 -13.93 -18.13 9.88
C VAL A 89 -14.72 -18.50 11.12
N MET A 90 -16.02 -18.18 11.17
CA MET A 90 -16.86 -18.55 12.33
C MET A 90 -16.92 -20.07 12.55
N GLN A 91 -16.98 -20.85 11.46
CA GLN A 91 -16.97 -22.32 11.52
C GLN A 91 -15.59 -22.88 11.85
N GLY A 92 -14.52 -22.28 11.29
CA GLY A 92 -13.15 -22.74 11.47
C GLY A 92 -12.54 -22.39 12.83
N LEU A 93 -12.97 -21.26 13.41
CA LEU A 93 -12.49 -20.68 14.68
C LEU A 93 -13.65 -20.51 15.69
N PRO A 94 -14.33 -21.59 16.13
CA PRO A 94 -15.51 -21.48 16.98
C PRO A 94 -15.22 -20.90 18.37
N ARG A 95 -13.97 -21.02 18.85
CA ARG A 95 -13.51 -20.55 20.17
C ARG A 95 -12.34 -19.58 20.00
N ALA A 96 -12.57 -18.52 19.24
CA ALA A 96 -11.57 -17.53 18.89
C ALA A 96 -11.37 -16.51 20.00
N ARG A 97 -10.18 -15.90 20.03
CA ARG A 97 -9.96 -14.57 20.60
C ARG A 97 -10.09 -13.57 19.48
N VAL A 98 -10.95 -12.58 19.64
CA VAL A 98 -11.22 -11.58 18.62
C VAL A 98 -10.80 -10.19 19.09
N SER A 99 -10.31 -9.40 18.15
CA SER A 99 -9.96 -7.99 18.35
C SER A 99 -10.57 -7.17 17.23
N LEU A 100 -10.99 -5.95 17.55
CA LEU A 100 -11.46 -4.97 16.59
C LEU A 100 -10.75 -3.65 16.89
N THR A 101 -10.09 -3.11 15.88
CA THR A 101 -9.30 -1.89 16.02
C THR A 101 -9.67 -0.93 14.91
N GLU A 102 -9.98 0.31 15.29
CA GLU A 102 -10.19 1.39 14.32
C GLU A 102 -8.84 1.81 13.73
N LEU A 103 -8.80 1.97 12.41
CA LEU A 103 -7.61 2.40 11.68
C LEU A 103 -7.97 3.52 10.71
N SER A 104 -6.99 4.32 10.33
CA SER A 104 -7.17 5.24 9.20
C SER A 104 -7.38 4.44 7.90
N ALA A 105 -8.16 5.00 6.96
CA ALA A 105 -8.38 4.38 5.64
C ALA A 105 -7.06 4.03 4.95
N ARG A 106 -6.05 4.90 5.04
CA ARG A 106 -4.70 4.67 4.49
C ARG A 106 -4.03 3.41 5.04
N LEU A 107 -4.18 3.11 6.32
CA LEU A 107 -3.62 1.89 6.92
C LEU A 107 -4.38 0.65 6.48
N VAL A 108 -5.70 0.73 6.38
CA VAL A 108 -6.54 -0.35 5.86
C VAL A 108 -6.17 -0.66 4.42
N ASP A 109 -6.02 0.35 3.57
CA ASP A 109 -5.64 0.18 2.17
C ASP A 109 -4.24 -0.42 2.06
N LEU A 110 -3.27 0.03 2.88
CA LEU A 110 -1.93 -0.52 2.87
C LEU A 110 -1.91 -2.00 3.30
N LEU A 111 -2.65 -2.36 4.35
CA LEU A 111 -2.78 -3.75 4.79
C LEU A 111 -3.45 -4.62 3.73
N TRP A 112 -4.50 -4.10 3.10
CA TRP A 112 -5.21 -4.82 2.06
C TRP A 112 -4.31 -5.06 0.86
N THR A 113 -3.65 -4.01 0.36
CA THR A 113 -2.82 -4.10 -0.86
C THR A 113 -1.52 -4.88 -0.66
N THR A 114 -1.05 -5.05 0.58
CA THR A 114 0.18 -5.82 0.88
C THR A 114 -0.04 -7.26 1.32
N ARG A 115 -1.29 -7.71 1.51
CA ARG A 115 -1.62 -8.99 2.13
C ARG A 115 -1.04 -10.23 1.43
N ASP A 116 -0.94 -10.20 0.11
CA ASP A 116 -0.49 -11.31 -0.75
C ASP A 116 0.82 -11.01 -1.50
N VAL A 117 1.41 -9.84 -1.21
CA VAL A 117 2.67 -9.39 -1.80
C VAL A 117 3.83 -10.23 -1.29
N GLU A 118 4.78 -10.50 -2.20
CA GLU A 118 6.04 -11.13 -1.86
C GLU A 118 7.02 -10.12 -1.28
N GLY A 119 7.67 -10.50 -0.18
CA GLY A 119 8.65 -9.69 0.51
C GLY A 119 9.98 -9.70 -0.23
N ARG A 120 10.59 -8.53 -0.39
CA ARG A 120 11.99 -8.40 -0.81
C ARG A 120 12.87 -8.06 0.38
N ALA A 121 14.11 -8.54 0.39
CA ALA A 121 15.07 -8.13 1.41
C ALA A 121 15.31 -6.61 1.31
N ALA A 122 15.46 -5.95 2.45
CA ALA A 122 15.91 -4.57 2.48
C ALA A 122 17.33 -4.47 1.88
N PRO A 123 17.65 -3.37 1.17
CA PRO A 123 18.93 -3.20 0.48
C PRO A 123 20.14 -3.14 1.43
N ALA A 124 19.92 -2.81 2.70
CA ALA A 124 20.93 -2.77 3.74
C ALA A 124 20.36 -3.18 5.10
N ALA A 125 21.23 -3.31 6.11
CA ALA A 125 20.80 -3.44 7.50
C ALA A 125 20.32 -2.10 8.06
N TRP A 126 19.51 -2.14 9.11
CA TRP A 126 19.07 -0.93 9.82
C TRP A 126 20.25 -0.24 10.54
N PRO A 127 20.36 1.10 10.56
CA PRO A 127 19.44 2.10 10.02
C PRO A 127 19.75 2.54 8.58
N HIS A 128 20.76 1.99 7.90
CA HIS A 128 21.13 2.44 6.54
C HIS A 128 20.01 2.22 5.54
N ALA A 129 19.28 1.10 5.65
CA ALA A 129 18.08 0.88 4.85
C ALA A 129 17.03 1.98 5.04
N GLN A 130 16.90 2.55 6.24
CA GLN A 130 15.93 3.62 6.50
C GLN A 130 16.16 4.82 5.58
N ALA A 131 17.39 5.32 5.51
CA ALA A 131 17.73 6.48 4.69
C ALA A 131 17.46 6.22 3.19
N GLU A 132 17.67 4.98 2.73
CA GLU A 132 17.36 4.61 1.35
C GLU A 132 15.85 4.52 1.09
N LEU A 133 15.07 4.00 2.04
CA LEU A 133 13.61 3.96 1.96
C LEU A 133 13.00 5.37 1.98
N GLU A 134 13.56 6.28 2.79
CA GLU A 134 13.17 7.69 2.83
C GLU A 134 13.44 8.37 1.47
N ARG A 135 14.65 8.19 0.93
CA ARG A 135 15.07 8.75 -0.37
C ARG A 135 14.27 8.21 -1.55
N SER A 136 14.01 6.90 -1.57
CA SER A 136 13.24 6.22 -2.62
C SER A 136 11.72 6.37 -2.46
N GLN A 137 11.26 7.15 -1.48
CA GLN A 137 9.84 7.36 -1.20
C GLN A 137 9.08 6.03 -1.02
N TYR A 138 9.67 5.09 -0.29
CA TYR A 138 9.12 3.76 -0.08
C TYR A 138 7.66 3.78 0.43
N HIS A 139 6.84 2.90 -0.13
CA HIS A 139 5.43 2.71 0.23
C HIS A 139 5.19 1.21 0.48
N GLY A 140 4.75 0.84 1.68
CA GLY A 140 4.62 -0.56 2.04
C GLY A 140 4.81 -0.87 3.52
N LEU A 141 5.02 -2.14 3.83
CA LEU A 141 5.32 -2.63 5.17
C LEU A 141 6.80 -3.00 5.27
N VAL A 142 7.44 -2.56 6.35
CA VAL A 142 8.77 -3.03 6.75
C VAL A 142 8.60 -3.98 7.93
N VAL A 143 9.07 -5.21 7.79
CA VAL A 143 8.94 -6.26 8.81
C VAL A 143 10.31 -6.80 9.20
N SER A 144 10.60 -6.84 10.50
CA SER A 144 11.82 -7.43 11.06
C SER A 144 11.50 -8.16 12.36
N GLY A 145 11.47 -9.49 12.33
CA GLY A 145 11.04 -10.29 13.48
C GLY A 145 9.61 -9.92 13.90
N ALA A 146 9.45 -9.41 15.13
CA ALA A 146 8.17 -8.93 15.65
C ALA A 146 7.90 -7.44 15.33
N ALA A 147 8.91 -6.69 14.88
CA ALA A 147 8.76 -5.29 14.50
C ALA A 147 8.07 -5.20 13.14
N CYS A 148 7.07 -4.33 13.05
CA CYS A 148 6.41 -3.97 11.82
C CYS A 148 6.16 -2.46 11.82
N SER A 149 6.58 -1.79 10.75
CA SER A 149 6.28 -0.38 10.51
C SER A 149 5.61 -0.19 9.15
N TYR A 150 4.71 0.79 9.11
CA TYR A 150 3.89 1.14 7.96
C TYR A 150 4.49 2.39 7.33
N TRP A 151 4.72 2.35 6.03
CA TRP A 151 5.43 3.41 5.31
C TRP A 151 4.58 3.98 4.19
N LEU A 152 4.59 5.31 4.10
CA LEU A 152 3.95 6.06 3.04
C LEU A 152 4.94 7.08 2.49
N SER A 153 5.36 6.89 1.23
CA SER A 153 6.22 7.82 0.51
C SER A 153 7.51 8.17 1.25
N GLY A 154 8.19 7.15 1.77
CA GLY A 154 9.45 7.29 2.49
C GLY A 154 9.28 7.85 3.90
N ARG A 155 8.08 7.87 4.46
CA ARG A 155 7.86 8.25 5.86
C ARG A 155 7.18 7.15 6.62
N VAL A 156 7.62 6.94 7.86
CA VAL A 156 6.93 6.07 8.81
C VAL A 156 5.59 6.71 9.18
N LEU A 157 4.51 5.97 8.95
CA LEU A 157 3.17 6.35 9.39
C LEU A 157 2.93 5.89 10.83
N THR A 158 3.26 4.63 11.14
CA THR A 158 3.11 4.05 12.48
C THR A 158 3.89 2.72 12.59
N GLY A 159 3.88 2.12 13.79
CA GLY A 159 4.52 0.85 14.10
C GLY A 159 5.96 0.99 14.60
N SER A 160 6.58 -0.16 14.83
CA SER A 160 7.94 -0.23 15.38
C SER A 160 8.96 -0.44 14.27
N LEU A 161 10.04 0.34 14.32
CA LEU A 161 11.18 0.18 13.42
C LEU A 161 12.03 -1.04 13.80
N PRO A 162 12.77 -1.62 12.85
CA PRO A 162 13.77 -2.65 13.15
C PRO A 162 14.85 -2.16 14.13
N ASP A 163 15.42 -3.08 14.90
CA ASP A 163 16.58 -2.79 15.76
C ASP A 163 17.84 -2.51 14.92
N THR A 164 18.79 -1.74 15.47
CA THR A 164 20.07 -1.46 14.83
C THR A 164 20.81 -2.75 14.46
N GLY A 165 21.23 -2.86 13.20
CA GLY A 165 21.91 -4.03 12.65
C GLY A 165 20.97 -5.14 12.17
N ALA A 166 19.66 -5.04 12.41
CA ALA A 166 18.71 -6.03 11.94
C ALA A 166 18.51 -5.95 10.42
N GLY A 167 18.35 -7.11 9.79
CA GLY A 167 17.78 -7.21 8.44
C GLY A 167 16.27 -7.00 8.47
N ALA A 168 15.69 -6.55 7.36
CA ALA A 168 14.25 -6.35 7.23
C ALA A 168 13.73 -6.87 5.89
N TRP A 169 12.44 -7.18 5.85
CA TRP A 169 11.69 -7.53 4.66
C TRP A 169 10.73 -6.39 4.30
N LEU A 170 10.67 -6.05 3.02
CA LEU A 170 9.86 -4.98 2.45
C LEU A 170 8.71 -5.61 1.66
N PHE A 171 7.47 -5.27 2.01
CA PHE A 171 6.27 -5.69 1.29
C PHE A 171 5.66 -4.46 0.62
N THR A 172 5.87 -4.32 -0.68
CA THR A 172 5.41 -3.16 -1.48
C THR A 172 4.32 -3.59 -2.47
N PRO A 173 3.13 -2.96 -2.45
CA PRO A 173 2.14 -3.19 -3.50
C PRO A 173 2.60 -2.64 -4.86
N ASN A 174 3.59 -1.73 -4.82
CA ASN A 174 4.24 -1.13 -5.99
C ASN A 174 5.46 -1.96 -6.36
N SER A 175 5.20 -3.10 -6.98
CA SER A 175 6.22 -3.99 -7.50
C SER A 175 6.01 -4.22 -8.98
N GLU A 176 7.03 -4.78 -9.64
CA GLU A 176 6.94 -5.24 -11.03
C GLU A 176 5.74 -6.17 -11.27
N ALA A 177 5.35 -6.96 -10.27
CA ALA A 177 4.19 -7.84 -10.35
C ALA A 177 2.87 -7.09 -10.61
N ASN A 178 2.80 -5.79 -10.26
CA ASN A 178 1.63 -4.93 -10.49
C ASN A 178 1.91 -3.81 -11.52
N ARG A 179 2.98 -3.91 -12.32
CA ARG A 179 3.37 -2.89 -13.30
C ARG A 179 2.22 -2.48 -14.22
N ALA A 180 1.48 -3.44 -14.78
CA ALA A 180 0.38 -3.16 -15.71
C ALA A 180 -0.77 -2.36 -15.05
N GLY A 181 -1.13 -2.68 -13.81
CA GLY A 181 -2.17 -1.95 -13.07
C GLY A 181 -1.77 -0.50 -12.80
N LEU A 182 -0.51 -0.29 -12.39
CA LEU A 182 0.07 1.03 -12.15
C LEU A 182 0.12 1.88 -13.43
N ILE A 183 0.56 1.31 -14.55
CA ILE A 183 0.59 2.02 -15.84
C ILE A 183 -0.82 2.43 -16.25
N SER A 184 -1.79 1.51 -16.18
CA SER A 184 -3.20 1.81 -16.48
C SER A 184 -3.74 2.94 -15.60
N PHE A 185 -3.46 2.92 -14.30
CA PHE A 185 -3.86 3.98 -13.38
C PHE A 185 -3.29 5.35 -13.80
N TRP A 186 -1.99 5.41 -14.08
CA TRP A 186 -1.33 6.65 -14.47
C TRP A 186 -1.80 7.18 -15.82
N GLN A 187 -2.05 6.29 -16.78
CA GLN A 187 -2.67 6.63 -18.06
C GLN A 187 -4.04 7.29 -17.85
N ASP A 188 -4.91 6.68 -17.05
CA ASP A 188 -6.24 7.24 -16.77
C ASP A 188 -6.15 8.60 -16.09
N LEU A 189 -5.27 8.73 -15.10
CA LEU A 189 -5.07 9.98 -14.35
C LEU A 189 -4.59 11.11 -15.25
N LEU A 190 -3.56 10.88 -16.06
CA LEU A 190 -3.01 11.89 -16.96
C LEU A 190 -4.01 12.22 -18.08
N ALA A 191 -4.78 11.25 -18.57
CA ALA A 191 -5.84 11.48 -19.55
C ALA A 191 -6.99 12.32 -18.99
N VAL A 192 -7.44 12.06 -17.76
CA VAL A 192 -8.45 12.89 -17.08
C VAL A 192 -7.93 14.30 -16.85
N THR A 193 -6.69 14.43 -16.38
CA THR A 193 -6.06 15.73 -16.12
C THR A 193 -5.90 16.53 -17.41
N ASN A 194 -5.45 15.90 -18.50
CA ASN A 194 -5.28 16.54 -19.81
C ASN A 194 -6.59 17.04 -20.42
N ARG A 195 -7.71 16.32 -20.19
CA ARG A 195 -9.04 16.77 -20.61
C ARG A 195 -9.51 18.00 -19.86
N ALA A 196 -9.12 18.15 -18.60
CA ALA A 196 -9.45 19.33 -17.80
C ALA A 196 -8.55 20.52 -18.16
N GLN A 197 -7.26 20.27 -18.40
CA GLN A 197 -6.27 21.27 -18.81
C GLN A 197 -5.17 20.61 -19.64
N PRO A 198 -4.87 21.09 -20.87
CA PRO A 198 -3.81 20.51 -21.70
C PRO A 198 -2.44 20.50 -20.99
N LEU A 199 -1.80 19.33 -20.95
CA LEU A 199 -0.56 19.12 -20.18
C LEU A 199 0.72 19.19 -21.01
N ASP A 200 0.65 18.97 -22.33
CA ASP A 200 1.83 18.67 -23.17
C ASP A 200 3.00 19.65 -22.99
N THR A 201 2.75 20.95 -23.10
CA THR A 201 3.80 21.98 -22.96
C THR A 201 4.37 22.02 -21.54
N ALA A 202 3.49 22.04 -20.53
CA ALA A 202 3.93 22.08 -19.14
C ALA A 202 4.68 20.81 -18.74
N TRP A 203 4.27 19.65 -19.28
CA TRP A 203 4.91 18.36 -19.08
C TRP A 203 6.34 18.39 -19.60
N GLN A 204 6.56 18.77 -20.87
CA GLN A 204 7.89 18.87 -21.48
C GLN A 204 8.83 19.78 -20.67
N GLU A 205 8.35 20.94 -20.23
CA GLU A 205 9.15 21.88 -19.45
C GLU A 205 9.46 21.38 -18.03
N VAL A 206 8.60 20.54 -17.46
CA VAL A 206 8.82 19.94 -16.14
C VAL A 206 9.75 18.74 -16.26
N THR A 207 9.53 17.82 -17.19
CA THR A 207 10.37 16.62 -17.36
C THR A 207 11.80 16.99 -17.71
N MET A 208 12.02 18.01 -18.55
CA MET A 208 13.37 18.52 -18.85
C MET A 208 14.12 19.00 -17.60
N ARG A 209 13.42 19.56 -16.60
CA ARG A 209 14.03 19.99 -15.33
C ARG A 209 14.25 18.84 -14.35
N LEU A 210 13.46 17.78 -14.47
CA LEU A 210 13.53 16.60 -13.60
C LEU A 210 14.46 15.52 -14.14
N ALA A 211 14.93 15.62 -15.39
CA ALA A 211 15.73 14.60 -16.05
C ALA A 211 17.03 14.26 -15.29
N ASP A 212 17.64 15.25 -14.62
CA ASP A 212 18.86 15.02 -13.81
C ASP A 212 18.59 14.10 -12.60
N ASP A 213 17.41 14.24 -11.98
CA ASP A 213 16.99 13.42 -10.82
C ASP A 213 16.26 12.14 -11.24
N HIS A 214 15.65 12.14 -12.42
CA HIS A 214 14.83 11.07 -12.98
C HIS A 214 15.18 10.83 -14.46
N PRO A 215 16.22 10.03 -14.75
CA PRO A 215 16.70 9.79 -16.12
C PRO A 215 15.63 9.26 -17.08
N CYS A 216 14.70 8.41 -16.63
CA CYS A 216 13.58 7.97 -17.47
C CYS A 216 12.66 9.09 -18.00
N LEU A 217 12.73 10.31 -17.46
CA LEU A 217 12.01 11.49 -17.96
C LEU A 217 12.79 12.27 -19.01
N ASP A 218 14.00 11.84 -19.36
CA ASP A 218 14.82 12.50 -20.37
C ASP A 218 14.06 12.58 -21.71
N PRO A 219 13.80 13.80 -22.24
CA PRO A 219 13.07 13.98 -23.49
C PRO A 219 13.78 13.34 -24.71
N PHE A 220 15.07 13.04 -24.61
CA PHE A 220 15.85 12.39 -25.67
C PHE A 220 15.80 10.86 -25.59
N ALA A 221 15.77 10.28 -24.38
CA ALA A 221 15.65 8.83 -24.19
C ALA A 221 14.25 8.31 -24.57
N GLN A 222 13.21 9.12 -24.30
CA GLN A 222 11.80 8.80 -24.57
C GLN A 222 11.25 7.58 -23.81
N ASP A 223 11.94 7.15 -22.76
CA ASP A 223 11.54 6.05 -21.87
C ASP A 223 10.15 6.28 -21.26
N VAL A 224 9.85 7.52 -20.86
CA VAL A 224 8.53 7.95 -20.38
C VAL A 224 8.08 9.16 -21.18
N ARG A 225 6.99 9.01 -21.94
CA ARG A 225 6.43 10.08 -22.79
C ARG A 225 4.95 10.30 -22.55
N LEU A 226 4.55 11.57 -22.60
CA LEU A 226 3.16 12.00 -22.58
C LEU A 226 2.85 12.77 -23.85
N HIS A 227 1.83 12.34 -24.60
CA HIS A 227 1.35 13.06 -25.77
C HIS A 227 -0.18 13.08 -25.81
N GLN A 228 -0.78 14.26 -25.86
CA GLN A 228 -2.23 14.46 -25.88
C GLN A 228 -2.96 13.71 -24.73
N GLY A 229 -2.32 13.65 -23.57
CA GLY A 229 -2.84 12.93 -22.39
C GLY A 229 -2.65 11.40 -22.45
N GLN A 230 -1.98 10.87 -23.46
CA GLN A 230 -1.62 9.45 -23.54
C GLN A 230 -0.21 9.23 -23.00
N LEU A 231 -0.10 8.46 -21.93
CA LEU A 231 1.16 8.05 -21.32
C LEU A 231 1.66 6.75 -21.96
N SER A 232 2.93 6.73 -22.33
CA SER A 232 3.65 5.56 -22.82
C SER A 232 4.94 5.43 -22.01
N ILE A 233 5.22 4.21 -21.54
CA ILE A 233 6.41 3.87 -20.75
C ILE A 233 7.03 2.64 -21.41
N GLU A 234 8.32 2.72 -21.72
CA GLU A 234 9.08 1.60 -22.28
C GLU A 234 9.11 0.41 -21.31
N ASP A 235 9.09 -0.81 -21.86
CA ASP A 235 8.95 -2.03 -21.05
C ASP A 235 10.13 -2.30 -20.13
N GLU A 236 11.29 -1.76 -20.46
CA GLU A 236 12.53 -1.93 -19.69
C GLU A 236 12.64 -0.97 -18.50
N VAL A 237 11.77 0.05 -18.41
CA VAL A 237 11.78 1.02 -17.31
C VAL A 237 11.11 0.40 -16.08
N PRO A 238 11.85 0.24 -14.96
CA PRO A 238 11.33 -0.41 -13.78
C PRO A 238 10.37 0.50 -13.01
N VAL A 239 9.47 -0.12 -12.26
CA VAL A 239 8.42 0.50 -11.44
C VAL A 239 9.00 1.45 -10.40
N ASP A 240 10.14 1.11 -9.80
CA ASP A 240 10.81 1.96 -8.81
C ASP A 240 11.48 3.20 -9.42
N GLU A 241 11.66 3.23 -10.75
CA GLU A 241 12.14 4.40 -11.49
C GLU A 241 10.99 5.28 -11.99
N PHE A 242 10.01 4.71 -12.73
CA PHE A 242 8.97 5.54 -13.34
C PHE A 242 7.94 6.08 -12.33
N LEU A 243 7.62 5.36 -11.25
CA LEU A 243 6.61 5.84 -10.30
C LEU A 243 6.98 7.15 -9.61
N PRO A 244 8.15 7.28 -8.95
CA PRO A 244 8.53 8.55 -8.33
C PRO A 244 8.66 9.67 -9.38
N ALA A 245 9.17 9.34 -10.57
CA ALA A 245 9.29 10.26 -11.69
C ALA A 245 7.92 10.82 -12.15
N LEU A 246 6.91 9.98 -12.36
CA LEU A 246 5.55 10.40 -12.73
C LEU A 246 4.89 11.24 -11.64
N SER A 247 5.08 10.88 -10.37
CA SER A 247 4.56 11.65 -9.24
C SER A 247 5.19 13.04 -9.18
N ALA A 248 6.51 13.14 -9.32
CA ALA A 248 7.23 14.41 -9.38
C ALA A 248 6.79 15.26 -10.58
N ALA A 249 6.71 14.65 -11.77
CA ALA A 249 6.30 15.31 -13.00
C ALA A 249 4.88 15.87 -12.92
N LEU A 250 3.89 15.06 -12.50
CA LEU A 250 2.51 15.52 -12.36
C LEU A 250 2.40 16.68 -11.35
N ARG A 251 3.06 16.58 -10.19
CA ARG A 251 3.06 17.66 -9.20
C ARG A 251 3.67 18.94 -9.75
N GLY A 252 4.80 18.84 -10.45
CA GLY A 252 5.46 19.98 -11.10
C GLY A 252 4.57 20.63 -12.16
N VAL A 253 3.86 19.83 -12.95
CA VAL A 253 2.90 20.29 -13.96
C VAL A 253 1.72 21.00 -13.31
N LEU A 254 1.08 20.39 -12.31
CA LEU A 254 -0.03 21.02 -11.59
C LEU A 254 0.37 22.34 -10.94
N ALA A 255 1.54 22.37 -10.29
CA ALA A 255 2.06 23.60 -9.67
C ALA A 255 2.30 24.69 -10.72
N ARG A 256 2.88 24.35 -11.87
CA ARG A 256 3.12 25.28 -12.98
C ARG A 256 1.82 25.83 -13.57
N LEU A 257 0.79 24.99 -13.66
CA LEU A 257 -0.53 25.37 -14.18
C LEU A 257 -1.43 26.03 -13.13
N GLY A 258 -0.98 26.17 -11.88
CA GLY A 258 -1.78 26.72 -10.78
C GLY A 258 -2.95 25.83 -10.37
N LEU A 259 -2.91 24.55 -10.70
CA LEU A 259 -3.95 23.57 -10.41
C LEU A 259 -3.67 22.84 -9.09
N ARG A 260 -4.74 22.38 -8.44
CA ARG A 260 -4.65 21.46 -7.31
C ARG A 260 -5.24 20.12 -7.70
N LEU A 261 -4.61 19.04 -7.24
CA LEU A 261 -5.10 17.67 -7.45
C LEU A 261 -6.53 17.45 -6.91
N VAL A 262 -6.93 18.23 -5.89
CA VAL A 262 -8.29 18.17 -5.31
C VAL A 262 -9.38 18.78 -6.20
N ASP A 263 -9.00 19.64 -7.14
CA ASP A 263 -9.94 20.32 -8.02
C ASP A 263 -10.18 19.54 -9.32
N LEU A 264 -9.46 18.43 -9.53
CA LEU A 264 -9.59 17.59 -10.72
C LEU A 264 -10.75 16.59 -10.60
N PRO A 265 -11.43 16.23 -11.69
CA PRO A 265 -12.55 15.28 -11.70
C PRO A 265 -12.05 13.82 -11.66
N ILE A 266 -11.30 13.46 -10.62
CA ILE A 266 -10.58 12.18 -10.48
C ILE A 266 -11.15 11.29 -9.37
N THR A 267 -12.37 11.55 -8.88
CA THR A 267 -12.97 10.85 -7.74
C THR A 267 -12.90 9.32 -7.90
N ASN A 268 -13.30 8.80 -9.05
CA ASN A 268 -13.28 7.36 -9.34
C ASN A 268 -11.86 6.74 -9.33
N LEU A 269 -10.83 7.55 -9.57
CA LEU A 269 -9.43 7.10 -9.53
C LEU A 269 -8.91 7.06 -8.10
N ARG A 270 -9.49 7.80 -7.16
CA ARG A 270 -9.08 7.77 -5.74
C ARG A 270 -9.45 6.48 -5.04
N ASP A 271 -10.52 5.83 -5.51
CA ASP A 271 -10.99 4.56 -4.97
C ASP A 271 -10.16 3.36 -5.45
N ARG A 272 -9.24 3.58 -6.40
CA ARG A 272 -8.36 2.54 -6.93
C ARG A 272 -7.20 2.26 -5.97
N PRO A 273 -6.77 1.00 -5.78
CA PRO A 273 -5.63 0.67 -4.91
C PRO A 273 -4.32 1.35 -5.36
N GLU A 274 -4.17 1.62 -6.65
CA GLU A 274 -3.02 2.31 -7.22
C GLU A 274 -2.93 3.80 -6.79
N TRP A 275 -4.02 4.38 -6.28
CA TRP A 275 -4.03 5.76 -5.80
C TRP A 275 -3.12 5.95 -4.58
N ALA A 276 -3.25 5.10 -3.56
CA ALA A 276 -2.38 5.14 -2.38
C ALA A 276 -0.90 4.95 -2.77
N ALA A 277 -0.69 4.06 -3.74
CA ALA A 277 0.57 3.70 -4.34
C ALA A 277 1.25 4.83 -5.14
N SER A 278 0.48 5.72 -5.77
CA SER A 278 0.98 6.84 -6.57
C SER A 278 1.71 7.92 -5.76
N GLY A 279 1.55 7.90 -4.43
CA GLY A 279 2.08 8.90 -3.52
C GLY A 279 1.40 10.28 -3.63
N LEU A 280 0.31 10.42 -4.39
CA LEU A 280 -0.26 11.73 -4.73
C LEU A 280 -1.04 12.44 -3.60
N GLU A 281 -1.44 11.74 -2.52
CA GLU A 281 -2.23 12.31 -1.42
C GLU A 281 -1.49 13.26 -0.47
N GLN A 282 -0.27 13.68 -0.80
CA GLN A 282 0.50 14.59 0.05
C GLN A 282 0.00 16.03 -0.08
N ARG A 283 -0.96 16.42 0.77
CA ARG A 283 -1.09 17.76 1.35
C ARG A 283 -1.65 17.66 2.76
#